data_AF-A0A7S3K0W3-F1
#
_entry.id   AF-A0A7S3K0W3-F1
#
_cell.length_a   1.000
_cell.length_b   1.000
_cell.length_c   1.000
_cell.angle_alpha   90.00
_cell.angle_beta   90.00
_cell.angle_gamma   90.00
#
_symmetry.space_group_name_H-M   'P 1'
#
loop_
_entity.id
_entity.type
_entity.pdbx_description
1 polymer ?
#
loop_
_entity_poly.entity_id
_entity_poly.type
_entity_poly.pdbx_seq_one_letter_code
_entity_poly.pdbx_strand_id
1 'polypeptide(L)'
;MLVRGEKHHTRRQQKGGMSVTHHREGRGESIDEEAAVFDSPIESSRRHHTHWRLLLWRKLRYLHYKRSIVVFTIILVISTIKVLLGLDKTELRKNFRTQRRVPRFNTSIPYDHLIVVAGHAVLMEIDKIGRADRDESIWYLEDYQRGQDLPFEFVTHVKAGVERAARDPNAMLLFSGGQTRPDAGPRSEALSYYLLAEYFNWWNFPFVAERTQLEEYARDSFENLLFSLCRFSELSYGRYPKQLSVVSFNFKRTRFERLHAPALRFPPHRFQFIPQNPLANYPRTRFNFARAAQGEANTILPFRRDPYACFSDLKKKRKSRDPFHRSVPYGGPSSCSKMAPLLSHCGPHYYNASKLPWAAT
;
A
#
# COMPACT_ATOMS: atom_id res chain seq x y z
N MET A 1 5.47 -52.92 21.76
CA MET A 1 4.62 -51.74 22.03
C MET A 1 3.82 -51.50 20.76
N LEU A 2 2.55 -51.87 20.61
CA LEU A 2 1.49 -52.25 21.56
C LEU A 2 1.03 -51.11 22.50
N VAL A 3 -0.29 -51.02 22.72
CA VAL A 3 -1.06 -50.00 23.49
C VAL A 3 -1.20 -48.65 22.75
N ARG A 4 -2.38 -48.03 22.60
CA ARG A 4 -3.82 -48.44 22.68
C ARG A 4 -4.63 -47.42 21.86
N GLY A 5 -5.92 -47.69 21.61
CA GLY A 5 -6.90 -46.66 21.25
C GLY A 5 -8.25 -46.98 21.90
N GLU A 6 -9.16 -46.00 22.00
CA GLU A 6 -10.60 -46.23 22.25
C GLU A 6 -11.44 -44.96 22.02
N LYS A 7 -12.78 -45.10 22.06
CA LYS A 7 -13.80 -44.04 21.83
C LYS A 7 -14.97 -44.19 22.81
N HIS A 8 -15.81 -43.14 22.91
CA HIS A 8 -17.08 -43.07 23.65
C HIS A 8 -16.90 -43.04 25.18
N HIS A 9 -17.72 -42.33 25.97
CA HIS A 9 -19.19 -42.38 25.99
C HIS A 9 -19.91 -41.03 26.25
N THR A 10 -21.20 -41.10 26.60
CA THR A 10 -22.19 -40.01 26.64
C THR A 10 -23.09 -40.12 27.87
N ARG A 11 -23.50 -39.01 28.51
CA ARG A 11 -24.90 -38.66 28.90
C ARG A 11 -25.03 -37.52 29.93
N ARG A 12 -26.13 -36.74 29.79
CA ARG A 12 -27.13 -36.20 30.77
C ARG A 12 -26.70 -35.66 32.17
N GLN A 13 -27.45 -34.81 32.90
CA GLN A 13 -28.59 -33.86 32.69
C GLN A 13 -29.03 -33.34 34.11
N GLN A 14 -29.91 -32.31 34.20
CA GLN A 14 -30.75 -31.92 35.38
C GLN A 14 -30.04 -31.02 36.43
N LYS A 15 -30.72 -30.13 37.21
CA LYS A 15 -32.13 -29.64 37.27
C LYS A 15 -32.24 -28.33 38.10
N GLY A 16 -33.43 -27.70 38.08
CA GLY A 16 -33.87 -26.64 39.02
C GLY A 16 -34.15 -25.29 38.30
N GLY A 17 -35.24 -24.55 38.54
CA GLY A 17 -36.33 -24.68 39.52
C GLY A 17 -36.12 -23.77 40.75
N MET A 18 -37.08 -22.96 41.23
CA MET A 18 -38.51 -22.87 40.86
C MET A 18 -39.12 -21.48 41.19
N SER A 19 -40.31 -21.20 40.65
CA SER A 19 -41.18 -20.06 40.98
C SER A 19 -41.71 -20.07 42.42
N VAL A 20 -42.15 -18.91 42.95
CA VAL A 20 -43.41 -18.77 43.75
C VAL A 20 -43.86 -17.29 43.77
N THR A 21 -45.17 -17.06 43.88
CA THR A 21 -45.88 -15.76 43.97
C THR A 21 -46.65 -15.64 45.29
N HIS A 22 -47.03 -14.42 45.76
CA HIS A 22 -48.41 -14.05 46.19
C HIS A 22 -48.57 -12.68 46.90
N HIS A 23 -49.66 -11.95 46.56
CA HIS A 23 -50.56 -11.14 47.43
C HIS A 23 -49.98 -10.01 48.35
N ARG A 24 -50.74 -9.15 49.08
CA ARG A 24 -52.19 -8.88 49.43
C ARG A 24 -52.27 -7.35 49.80
N GLU A 25 -53.36 -6.60 50.01
CA GLU A 25 -54.84 -6.71 49.95
C GLU A 25 -55.46 -5.27 49.90
N GLY A 26 -56.77 -5.11 49.68
CA GLY A 26 -57.55 -3.95 50.18
C GLY A 26 -58.54 -3.30 49.21
N ARG A 27 -59.68 -2.75 49.66
CA ARG A 27 -60.95 -3.38 50.15
C ARG A 27 -61.96 -2.25 50.47
N GLY A 28 -63.26 -2.46 50.19
CA GLY A 28 -64.40 -1.55 50.46
C GLY A 28 -65.29 -1.44 49.21
N GLU A 29 -66.61 -1.72 49.19
CA GLU A 29 -67.74 -1.41 50.09
C GLU A 29 -68.16 0.09 50.03
N SER A 30 -69.44 0.47 49.85
CA SER A 30 -70.66 -0.29 49.49
C SER A 30 -71.87 0.64 49.18
N ILE A 31 -72.89 0.12 48.48
CA ILE A 31 -74.34 0.34 48.73
C ILE A 31 -75.09 1.58 48.12
N ASP A 32 -76.29 1.26 47.58
CA ASP A 32 -77.58 1.95 47.35
C ASP A 32 -77.93 3.06 46.31
N GLU A 33 -79.03 2.71 45.60
CA GLU A 33 -80.24 3.47 45.15
C GLU A 33 -80.28 4.50 44.00
N GLU A 34 -81.51 4.67 43.46
CA GLU A 34 -81.88 5.38 42.23
C GLU A 34 -82.10 6.89 42.40
N ALA A 35 -81.76 7.70 41.38
CA ALA A 35 -82.51 8.92 41.07
C ALA A 35 -82.31 9.44 39.62
N ALA A 36 -83.42 9.87 39.01
CA ALA A 36 -83.55 10.98 38.05
C ALA A 36 -82.61 11.11 36.82
N VAL A 37 -83.12 10.65 35.68
CA VAL A 37 -83.30 11.42 34.42
C VAL A 37 -82.43 12.68 34.20
N PHE A 38 -81.54 12.63 33.19
CA PHE A 38 -81.50 13.66 32.14
C PHE A 38 -80.85 13.11 30.85
N ASP A 39 -81.45 13.41 29.69
CA ASP A 39 -80.94 12.99 28.37
C ASP A 39 -79.95 14.04 27.80
N SER A 40 -78.87 13.59 27.14
CA SER A 40 -77.97 14.48 26.39
C SER A 40 -77.19 13.76 25.26
N PRO A 41 -77.32 14.19 23.98
CA PRO A 41 -76.86 13.40 22.82
C PRO A 41 -75.40 13.70 22.42
N ILE A 42 -74.40 13.23 23.18
CA ILE A 42 -72.97 13.57 22.93
C ILE A 42 -72.02 12.36 22.82
N GLU A 43 -72.40 11.28 22.12
CA GLU A 43 -71.46 10.16 21.86
C GLU A 43 -71.30 9.68 20.40
N SER A 44 -72.22 10.00 19.48
CA SER A 44 -72.06 9.66 18.05
C SER A 44 -70.89 10.40 17.38
N SER A 45 -70.68 11.66 17.75
CA SER A 45 -69.70 12.56 17.11
C SER A 45 -68.24 12.10 17.23
N ARG A 46 -67.82 11.61 18.41
CA ARG A 46 -66.40 11.29 18.68
C ARG A 46 -65.83 10.16 17.81
N ARG A 47 -66.67 9.21 17.34
CA ARG A 47 -66.20 8.09 16.50
C ARG A 47 -65.95 8.48 15.04
N HIS A 48 -66.67 9.47 14.50
CA HIS A 48 -66.47 9.92 13.12
C HIS A 48 -65.19 10.76 12.96
N HIS A 49 -64.87 11.64 13.93
CA HIS A 49 -63.68 12.50 13.85
C HIS A 49 -62.35 11.72 13.87
N THR A 50 -62.28 10.58 14.55
CA THR A 50 -61.07 9.72 14.55
C THR A 50 -60.90 8.98 13.23
N HIS A 51 -61.98 8.43 12.65
CA HIS A 51 -61.92 7.72 11.37
C HIS A 51 -61.50 8.63 10.21
N TRP A 52 -62.08 9.83 10.09
CA TRP A 52 -61.69 10.80 9.06
C TRP A 52 -60.23 11.26 9.21
N ARG A 53 -59.75 11.47 10.45
CA ARG A 53 -58.33 11.75 10.72
C ARG A 53 -57.44 10.59 10.26
N LEU A 54 -57.81 9.34 10.56
CA LEU A 54 -57.01 8.17 10.17
C LEU A 54 -56.94 8.00 8.64
N LEU A 55 -58.05 8.20 7.93
CA LEU A 55 -58.09 8.19 6.46
C LEU A 55 -57.27 9.32 5.85
N LEU A 56 -57.38 10.54 6.39
CA LEU A 56 -56.57 11.68 5.94
C LEU A 56 -55.07 11.43 6.15
N TRP A 57 -54.68 10.89 7.31
CA TRP A 57 -53.29 10.50 7.59
C TRP A 57 -52.79 9.40 6.65
N ARG A 58 -53.60 8.37 6.33
CA ARG A 58 -53.23 7.34 5.34
C ARG A 58 -53.08 7.94 3.93
N LYS A 59 -53.98 8.84 3.53
CA LYS A 59 -53.93 9.53 2.22
C LYS A 59 -52.72 10.46 2.11
N LEU A 60 -52.42 11.23 3.16
CA LEU A 60 -51.22 12.09 3.24
C LEU A 60 -49.93 11.27 3.24
N ARG A 61 -49.85 10.18 4.02
CA ARG A 61 -48.69 9.28 4.05
C ARG A 61 -48.45 8.60 2.69
N TYR A 62 -49.52 8.20 2.00
CA TYR A 62 -49.46 7.66 0.63
C TYR A 62 -49.01 8.69 -0.41
N LEU A 63 -49.51 9.94 -0.32
CA LEU A 63 -49.07 11.05 -1.18
C LEU A 63 -47.61 11.44 -0.91
N HIS A 64 -47.17 11.41 0.35
CA HIS A 64 -45.76 11.62 0.72
C HIS A 64 -44.89 10.49 0.16
N TYR A 65 -45.26 9.22 0.37
CA TYR A 65 -44.56 8.05 -0.19
C TYR A 65 -44.47 8.08 -1.72
N LYS A 66 -45.55 8.44 -2.43
CA LYS A 66 -45.51 8.66 -3.89
C LYS A 66 -44.58 9.80 -4.29
N ARG A 67 -44.57 10.92 -3.56
CA ARG A 67 -43.60 12.01 -3.78
C ARG A 67 -42.16 11.55 -3.54
N SER A 68 -41.89 10.77 -2.49
CA SER A 68 -40.57 10.19 -2.21
C SER A 68 -40.10 9.27 -3.34
N ILE A 69 -40.97 8.41 -3.88
CA ILE A 69 -40.65 7.55 -5.04
C ILE A 69 -40.31 8.41 -6.26
N VAL A 70 -41.14 9.41 -6.60
CA VAL A 70 -40.91 10.28 -7.77
C VAL A 70 -39.61 11.08 -7.63
N VAL A 71 -39.30 11.59 -6.44
CA VAL A 71 -38.01 12.26 -6.17
C VAL A 71 -36.85 11.27 -6.31
N PHE A 72 -36.98 10.05 -5.80
CA PHE A 72 -35.93 9.03 -5.88
C PHE A 72 -35.68 8.55 -7.32
N THR A 73 -36.72 8.37 -8.15
CA THR A 73 -36.55 8.01 -9.56
C THR A 73 -35.95 9.16 -10.38
N ILE A 74 -36.32 10.41 -10.10
CA ILE A 74 -35.68 11.59 -10.70
C ILE A 74 -34.19 11.64 -10.33
N ILE A 75 -33.83 11.41 -9.06
CA ILE A 75 -32.42 11.35 -8.62
C ILE A 75 -31.66 10.23 -9.33
N LEU A 76 -32.24 9.03 -9.47
CA LEU A 76 -31.62 7.92 -10.21
C LEU A 76 -31.39 8.26 -11.69
N VAL A 77 -32.39 8.85 -12.36
CA VAL A 77 -32.29 9.26 -13.77
C VAL A 77 -31.24 10.36 -13.96
N ILE A 78 -31.17 11.35 -13.06
CA ILE A 78 -30.11 12.38 -13.10
C ILE A 78 -28.73 11.74 -12.90
N SER A 79 -28.60 10.76 -12.00
CA SER A 79 -27.34 10.05 -11.77
C SER A 79 -26.90 9.20 -12.96
N THR A 80 -27.80 8.45 -13.60
CA THR A 80 -27.44 7.67 -14.81
C THR A 80 -27.10 8.58 -15.99
N ILE A 81 -27.82 9.70 -16.18
CA ILE A 81 -27.48 10.71 -17.18
C ILE A 81 -26.09 11.32 -16.92
N LYS A 82 -25.73 11.64 -15.66
CA LYS A 82 -24.39 12.14 -15.30
C LYS A 82 -23.27 11.14 -15.61
N VAL A 83 -23.52 9.84 -15.47
CA VAL A 83 -22.56 8.78 -15.83
C VAL A 83 -22.45 8.63 -17.34
N LEU A 84 -23.58 8.58 -18.06
CA LEU A 84 -23.63 8.42 -19.52
C LEU A 84 -23.01 9.61 -20.27
N LEU A 85 -23.29 10.85 -19.84
CA LEU A 85 -22.67 12.07 -20.37
C LEU A 85 -21.23 12.30 -19.86
N GLY A 86 -20.69 11.41 -19.02
CA GLY A 86 -19.35 11.53 -18.45
C GLY A 86 -19.16 12.71 -17.49
N LEU A 87 -20.23 13.43 -17.12
CA LEU A 87 -20.20 14.59 -16.23
C LEU A 87 -19.70 14.21 -14.82
N ASP A 88 -19.94 12.98 -14.37
CA ASP A 88 -19.39 12.46 -13.11
C ASP A 88 -17.84 12.42 -13.14
N LYS A 89 -17.25 12.06 -14.29
CA LYS A 89 -15.79 12.16 -14.51
C LYS A 89 -15.29 13.61 -14.48
N THR A 90 -16.16 14.60 -14.70
CA THR A 90 -15.79 16.02 -14.60
C THR A 90 -15.74 16.53 -13.17
N GLU A 91 -16.61 16.06 -12.26
CA GLU A 91 -16.51 16.40 -10.83
C GLU A 91 -15.31 15.68 -10.18
N LEU A 92 -15.05 14.42 -10.54
CA LEU A 92 -13.79 13.75 -10.20
C LEU A 92 -12.59 14.56 -10.71
N ARG A 93 -12.56 14.98 -11.98
CA ARG A 93 -11.49 15.85 -12.53
C ARG A 93 -11.38 17.22 -11.86
N LYS A 94 -12.48 17.82 -11.37
CA LYS A 94 -12.45 19.07 -10.61
C LYS A 94 -11.80 18.87 -9.25
N ASN A 95 -12.18 17.82 -8.51
CA ASN A 95 -11.56 17.47 -7.23
C ASN A 95 -10.06 17.11 -7.38
N PHE A 96 -9.66 16.48 -8.49
CA PHE A 96 -8.24 16.30 -8.84
C PHE A 96 -7.50 17.62 -9.13
N ARG A 97 -8.20 18.68 -9.54
CA ARG A 97 -7.61 19.99 -9.89
C ARG A 97 -7.51 20.96 -8.71
N THR A 98 -8.41 20.91 -7.74
CA THR A 98 -8.55 21.97 -6.72
C THR A 98 -7.52 21.94 -5.58
N GLN A 99 -6.73 20.87 -5.40
CA GLN A 99 -5.77 20.82 -4.28
C GLN A 99 -4.41 20.14 -4.51
N ARG A 100 -4.00 19.84 -5.75
CA ARG A 100 -2.62 19.41 -6.04
C ARG A 100 -1.64 20.59 -6.01
N ARG A 101 -1.27 21.06 -4.81
CA ARG A 101 0.08 21.61 -4.62
C ARG A 101 1.06 20.46 -4.85
N VAL A 102 1.97 20.59 -5.82
CA VAL A 102 3.07 19.63 -5.95
C VAL A 102 3.91 19.74 -4.67
N PRO A 103 4.05 18.66 -3.88
CA PRO A 103 4.78 18.69 -2.62
C PRO A 103 6.24 19.04 -2.91
N ARG A 104 6.70 20.19 -2.42
CA ARG A 104 8.11 20.59 -2.55
C ARG A 104 8.95 19.74 -1.61
N PHE A 105 10.08 19.23 -2.10
CA PHE A 105 10.97 18.44 -1.28
C PHE A 105 11.54 19.29 -0.14
N ASN A 106 11.32 18.88 1.12
CA ASN A 106 11.66 19.70 2.28
C ASN A 106 13.12 19.49 2.73
N THR A 107 14.04 20.20 2.09
CA THR A 107 15.48 20.13 2.41
C THR A 107 15.84 20.67 3.80
N SER A 108 14.94 21.36 4.50
CA SER A 108 15.22 21.94 5.83
C SER A 108 15.25 20.90 6.95
N ILE A 109 14.61 19.74 6.75
CA ILE A 109 14.56 18.67 7.75
C ILE A 109 15.84 17.83 7.66
N PRO A 110 16.58 17.63 8.78
CA PRO A 110 17.81 16.86 8.79
C PRO A 110 17.52 15.34 8.80
N TYR A 111 16.88 14.81 7.76
CA TYR A 111 16.60 13.37 7.60
C TYR A 111 17.85 12.52 7.88
N ASP A 112 17.68 11.40 8.57
CA ASP A 112 18.76 10.48 8.92
C ASP A 112 18.42 8.99 8.71
N HIS A 113 17.22 8.67 8.24
CA HIS A 113 16.85 7.35 7.77
C HIS A 113 16.59 7.38 6.24
N LEU A 114 17.18 6.46 5.50
CA LEU A 114 16.90 6.22 4.09
C LEU A 114 16.08 4.92 3.94
N ILE A 115 14.89 5.02 3.35
CA ILE A 115 14.09 3.88 2.92
C ILE A 115 14.20 3.77 1.39
N VAL A 116 14.79 2.68 0.90
CA VAL A 116 14.87 2.37 -0.54
C VAL A 116 13.81 1.36 -0.90
N VAL A 117 13.02 1.61 -1.94
CA VAL A 117 12.19 0.60 -2.61
C VAL A 117 12.85 0.26 -3.94
N ALA A 118 13.30 -0.98 -4.08
CA ALA A 118 13.94 -1.45 -5.30
C ALA A 118 12.89 -1.74 -6.39
N GLY A 119 13.06 -1.08 -7.54
CA GLY A 119 12.31 -1.29 -8.76
C GLY A 119 12.53 -2.68 -9.34
N HIS A 120 11.46 -3.27 -9.92
CA HIS A 120 11.50 -4.58 -10.56
C HIS A 120 10.73 -4.67 -11.89
N ALA A 121 9.97 -3.63 -12.28
CA ALA A 121 9.20 -3.56 -13.52
C ALA A 121 8.90 -2.09 -13.87
N VAL A 122 8.59 -1.81 -15.14
CA VAL A 122 8.29 -0.46 -15.65
C VAL A 122 6.80 -0.34 -15.98
N LEU A 123 6.18 0.77 -15.60
CA LEU A 123 4.77 1.08 -15.88
C LEU A 123 4.63 1.64 -17.30
N MET A 124 3.75 1.03 -18.10
CA MET A 124 3.50 1.43 -19.50
C MET A 124 2.18 2.19 -19.64
N GLU A 125 1.10 1.66 -19.06
CA GLU A 125 -0.27 2.12 -19.33
C GLU A 125 -0.81 3.03 -18.21
N ILE A 126 -0.40 4.31 -18.22
CA ILE A 126 -0.74 5.30 -17.18
C ILE A 126 -2.26 5.48 -17.02
N ASP A 127 -3.04 5.49 -18.10
CA ASP A 127 -4.51 5.63 -18.04
C ASP A 127 -5.23 4.42 -17.40
N LYS A 128 -4.52 3.30 -17.20
CA LYS A 128 -5.10 2.04 -16.70
C LYS A 128 -4.67 1.69 -15.27
N ILE A 129 -3.87 2.53 -14.59
CA ILE A 129 -3.19 2.23 -13.30
C ILE A 129 -4.12 1.61 -12.22
N GLY A 130 -5.42 1.92 -12.19
CA GLY A 130 -6.40 1.28 -11.30
C GLY A 130 -6.57 -0.25 -11.44
N ARG A 131 -5.82 -0.90 -12.34
CA ARG A 131 -5.67 -2.37 -12.44
C ARG A 131 -4.21 -2.85 -12.32
N ALA A 132 -3.24 -1.98 -12.02
CA ALA A 132 -1.81 -2.29 -12.00
C ALA A 132 -1.39 -3.31 -10.91
N ASP A 133 -2.30 -3.68 -10.02
CA ASP A 133 -2.20 -4.76 -9.03
C ASP A 133 -2.48 -6.16 -9.61
N ARG A 134 -3.11 -6.26 -10.78
CA ARG A 134 -3.67 -7.52 -11.32
C ARG A 134 -3.56 -7.69 -12.83
N ASP A 135 -3.30 -6.62 -13.58
CA ASP A 135 -3.24 -6.60 -15.04
C ASP A 135 -1.78 -6.50 -15.51
N GLU A 136 -1.23 -7.62 -15.98
CA GLU A 136 0.15 -7.69 -16.49
C GLU A 136 0.37 -6.82 -17.75
N SER A 137 -0.67 -6.47 -18.52
CA SER A 137 -0.54 -5.64 -19.73
C SER A 137 -0.19 -4.17 -19.45
N ILE A 138 -0.36 -3.74 -18.19
CA ILE A 138 -0.02 -2.39 -17.73
C ILE A 138 1.50 -2.23 -17.51
N TRP A 139 2.23 -3.34 -17.42
CA TRP A 139 3.64 -3.40 -17.06
C TRP A 139 4.50 -3.90 -18.22
N TYR A 140 5.70 -3.33 -18.37
CA TYR A 140 6.77 -4.02 -19.06
C TYR A 140 7.33 -5.11 -18.14
N LEU A 141 7.21 -6.36 -18.59
CA LEU A 141 7.66 -7.55 -17.90
C LEU A 141 8.66 -8.32 -18.76
N GLU A 142 9.77 -8.75 -18.17
CA GLU A 142 10.64 -9.77 -18.75
C GLU A 142 9.89 -11.11 -18.81
N ASP A 143 10.29 -12.03 -19.69
CA ASP A 143 9.56 -13.31 -19.87
C ASP A 143 9.53 -14.17 -18.60
N TYR A 144 10.55 -14.08 -17.76
CA TYR A 144 10.59 -14.75 -16.46
C TYR A 144 9.66 -14.12 -15.40
N GLN A 145 9.01 -12.99 -15.70
CA GLN A 145 8.07 -12.27 -14.84
C GLN A 145 6.60 -12.42 -15.25
N ARG A 146 6.35 -12.82 -16.50
CA ARG A 146 4.99 -13.00 -17.05
C ARG A 146 4.28 -14.21 -16.45
N GLY A 147 2.95 -14.18 -16.45
CA GLY A 147 2.05 -15.27 -16.06
C GLY A 147 2.09 -15.64 -14.58
N GLN A 148 2.54 -14.73 -13.71
CA GLN A 148 3.00 -15.04 -12.34
C GLN A 148 2.48 -14.10 -11.25
N ASP A 149 1.46 -13.29 -11.54
CA ASP A 149 0.78 -12.40 -10.58
C ASP A 149 1.67 -11.30 -9.95
N LEU A 150 2.88 -11.10 -10.49
CA LEU A 150 3.84 -10.11 -10.02
C LEU A 150 3.38 -8.64 -10.00
N PRO A 151 2.40 -8.16 -10.79
CA PRO A 151 1.78 -6.85 -10.59
C PRO A 151 1.37 -6.57 -9.13
N PHE A 152 0.86 -7.58 -8.42
CA PHE A 152 0.46 -7.46 -7.01
C PHE A 152 1.66 -7.26 -6.07
N GLU A 153 2.77 -7.96 -6.35
CA GLU A 153 4.03 -7.79 -5.63
C GLU A 153 4.59 -6.37 -5.82
N PHE A 154 4.67 -5.86 -7.07
CA PHE A 154 5.20 -4.53 -7.36
C PHE A 154 4.38 -3.43 -6.67
N VAL A 155 3.05 -3.48 -6.78
CA VAL A 155 2.13 -2.58 -6.07
C VAL A 155 2.33 -2.64 -4.55
N THR A 156 2.55 -3.83 -3.99
CA THR A 156 2.81 -3.99 -2.56
C THR A 156 4.17 -3.45 -2.13
N HIS A 157 5.23 -3.58 -2.95
CA HIS A 157 6.54 -2.99 -2.66
C HIS A 157 6.46 -1.47 -2.50
N VAL A 158 5.75 -0.80 -3.42
CA VAL A 158 5.52 0.66 -3.36
C VAL A 158 4.76 1.02 -2.09
N LYS A 159 3.62 0.37 -1.84
CA LYS A 159 2.79 0.61 -0.66
C LYS A 159 3.57 0.41 0.65
N ALA A 160 4.34 -0.68 0.77
CA ALA A 160 5.13 -0.96 1.96
C ALA A 160 6.23 0.09 2.22
N GLY A 161 6.85 0.64 1.17
CA GLY A 161 7.78 1.77 1.29
C GLY A 161 7.10 3.04 1.80
N VAL A 162 5.96 3.41 1.20
CA VAL A 162 5.17 4.58 1.60
C VAL A 162 4.68 4.46 3.05
N GLU A 163 4.13 3.31 3.45
CA GLU A 163 3.72 3.11 4.85
C GLU A 163 4.91 3.03 5.84
N ARG A 164 6.10 2.57 5.42
CA ARG A 164 7.29 2.57 6.29
C ARG A 164 7.80 3.99 6.51
N ALA A 165 7.73 4.85 5.48
CA ALA A 165 8.04 6.27 5.59
C ALA A 165 6.96 7.04 6.38
N ALA A 166 5.68 6.68 6.25
CA ALA A 166 4.60 7.26 7.04
C ALA A 166 4.78 7.07 8.55
N ARG A 167 5.32 5.91 8.96
CA ARG A 167 5.60 5.57 10.37
C ARG A 167 6.89 6.21 10.92
N ASP A 168 7.64 6.95 10.11
CA ASP A 168 8.93 7.55 10.50
C ASP A 168 9.11 8.94 9.86
N PRO A 169 8.92 10.04 10.59
CA PRO A 169 9.04 11.40 10.03
C PRO A 169 10.47 11.77 9.61
N ASN A 170 11.50 11.10 10.15
CA ASN A 170 12.90 11.36 9.85
C ASN A 170 13.40 10.57 8.63
N ALA A 171 12.54 9.72 8.06
CA ALA A 171 12.85 8.93 6.87
C ALA A 171 12.66 9.70 5.56
N MET A 172 13.61 9.54 4.64
CA MET A 172 13.49 9.86 3.23
C MET A 172 13.15 8.58 2.45
N LEU A 173 12.16 8.65 1.55
CA LEU A 173 11.77 7.54 0.68
C LEU A 173 12.39 7.71 -0.71
N LEU A 174 13.17 6.73 -1.16
CA LEU A 174 13.65 6.65 -2.54
C LEU A 174 13.03 5.45 -3.26
N PHE A 175 12.32 5.71 -4.35
CA PHE A 175 12.12 4.69 -5.38
C PHE A 175 13.40 4.64 -6.23
N SER A 176 13.97 3.46 -6.39
CA SER A 176 15.28 3.27 -7.05
C SER A 176 15.20 2.21 -8.14
N GLY A 177 15.64 2.55 -9.35
CA GLY A 177 15.68 1.65 -10.50
C GLY A 177 15.53 2.42 -11.81
N GLY A 178 16.50 2.27 -12.71
CA GLY A 178 16.65 3.11 -13.89
C GLY A 178 15.92 2.65 -15.14
N GLN A 179 16.31 3.23 -16.27
CA GLN A 179 15.71 3.04 -17.60
C GLN A 179 16.29 1.77 -18.27
N THR A 180 16.07 0.61 -17.66
CA THR A 180 16.85 -0.62 -17.94
C THR A 180 16.36 -1.47 -19.13
N ARG A 181 15.26 -1.08 -19.79
CA ARG A 181 14.60 -1.87 -20.86
C ARG A 181 14.45 -1.03 -22.13
N PRO A 182 14.90 -1.49 -23.31
CA PRO A 182 14.75 -0.72 -24.56
C PRO A 182 13.28 -0.55 -24.93
N ASP A 183 12.51 -1.63 -24.88
CA ASP A 183 11.12 -1.67 -25.36
C ASP A 183 10.12 -0.99 -24.41
N ALA A 184 10.55 -0.63 -23.18
CA ALA A 184 9.77 0.22 -22.30
C ALA A 184 9.91 1.72 -22.63
N GLY A 185 10.81 2.08 -23.55
CA GLY A 185 11.24 3.46 -23.77
C GLY A 185 12.00 4.05 -22.57
N PRO A 186 12.29 5.36 -22.56
CA PRO A 186 13.07 6.04 -21.51
C PRO A 186 12.25 6.27 -20.23
N ARG A 187 11.58 5.21 -19.73
CA ARG A 187 10.81 5.16 -18.49
C ARG A 187 11.62 4.40 -17.44
N SER A 188 11.72 4.95 -16.23
CA SER A 188 12.45 4.30 -15.13
C SER A 188 11.51 3.46 -14.25
N GLU A 189 12.05 2.42 -13.62
CA GLU A 189 11.33 1.62 -12.62
C GLU A 189 10.98 2.49 -11.39
N ALA A 190 11.83 3.47 -11.05
CA ALA A 190 11.58 4.46 -9.99
C ALA A 190 10.38 5.39 -10.26
N LEU A 191 10.31 6.01 -11.44
CA LEU A 191 9.18 6.87 -11.84
C LEU A 191 7.88 6.07 -11.89
N SER A 192 7.95 4.84 -12.39
CA SER A 192 6.82 3.90 -12.42
C SER A 192 6.22 3.68 -11.04
N TYR A 193 7.07 3.53 -10.02
CA TYR A 193 6.67 3.32 -8.64
C TYR A 193 6.12 4.60 -7.98
N TYR A 194 6.66 5.77 -8.32
CA TYR A 194 6.13 7.06 -7.88
C TYR A 194 4.72 7.34 -8.43
N LEU A 195 4.50 7.09 -9.73
CA LEU A 195 3.19 7.28 -10.38
C LEU A 195 2.10 6.40 -9.76
N LEU A 196 2.43 5.20 -9.29
CA LEU A 196 1.51 4.33 -8.55
C LEU A 196 1.08 4.95 -7.22
N ALA A 197 2.04 5.41 -6.41
CA ALA A 197 1.75 6.03 -5.11
C ALA A 197 0.96 7.35 -5.26
N GLU A 198 1.19 8.09 -6.34
CA GLU A 198 0.44 9.30 -6.68
C GLU A 198 -0.99 9.01 -7.17
N TYR A 199 -1.18 7.98 -8.00
CA TYR A 199 -2.49 7.57 -8.51
C TYR A 199 -3.39 7.03 -7.40
N PHE A 200 -2.88 6.13 -6.56
CA PHE A 200 -3.64 5.54 -5.45
C PHE A 200 -3.74 6.47 -4.22
N ASN A 201 -3.26 7.71 -4.32
CA ASN A 201 -3.23 8.71 -3.25
C ASN A 201 -2.65 8.18 -1.92
N TRP A 202 -1.59 7.36 -1.97
CA TRP A 202 -0.90 6.91 -0.75
C TRP A 202 -0.14 8.05 -0.06
N TRP A 203 -0.06 9.23 -0.71
CA TRP A 203 0.34 10.51 -0.14
C TRP A 203 -0.65 11.09 0.90
N ASN A 204 -1.78 10.43 1.19
CA ASN A 204 -2.68 10.82 2.27
C ASN A 204 -2.05 10.73 3.68
N PHE A 205 -0.87 10.12 3.82
CA PHE A 205 -0.02 10.31 4.99
C PHE A 205 0.71 11.66 4.88
N PRO A 206 0.46 12.63 5.78
CA PRO A 206 0.96 13.99 5.64
C PRO A 206 2.50 14.02 5.55
N PHE A 207 3.00 14.92 4.70
CA PHE A 207 4.41 15.16 4.41
C PHE A 207 5.21 13.99 3.80
N VAL A 208 4.67 12.78 3.61
CA VAL A 208 5.45 11.65 3.03
C VAL A 208 5.90 11.95 1.59
N ALA A 209 5.04 12.61 0.79
CA ALA A 209 5.38 13.01 -0.57
C ALA A 209 6.47 14.11 -0.61
N GLU A 210 6.51 15.00 0.39
CA GLU A 210 7.54 16.06 0.54
C GLU A 210 8.93 15.52 0.92
N ARG A 211 9.03 14.21 1.22
CA ARG A 211 10.29 13.50 1.49
C ARG A 211 10.43 12.22 0.67
N THR A 212 9.67 12.13 -0.43
CA THR A 212 9.84 11.11 -1.47
C THR A 212 10.61 11.68 -2.65
N GLN A 213 11.60 10.93 -3.14
CA GLN A 213 12.43 11.28 -4.30
C GLN A 213 12.73 10.04 -5.15
N LEU A 214 13.31 10.25 -6.33
CA LEU A 214 13.67 9.19 -7.27
C LEU A 214 15.20 9.01 -7.38
N GLU A 215 15.60 7.78 -7.66
CA GLU A 215 16.92 7.39 -8.14
C GLU A 215 16.73 6.58 -9.44
N GLU A 216 17.09 7.16 -10.58
CA GLU A 216 16.70 6.68 -11.92
C GLU A 216 17.85 6.08 -12.75
N TYR A 217 18.95 5.69 -12.11
CA TYR A 217 20.17 5.22 -12.78
C TYR A 217 20.57 3.78 -12.40
N ALA A 218 20.04 3.20 -11.31
CA ALA A 218 20.41 1.85 -10.91
C ALA A 218 19.95 0.76 -11.90
N ARG A 219 20.90 -0.07 -12.36
CA ARG A 219 20.69 -1.16 -13.32
C ARG A 219 20.62 -2.53 -12.65
N ASP A 220 20.98 -2.63 -11.38
CA ASP A 220 20.82 -3.82 -10.56
C ASP A 220 20.66 -3.52 -9.06
N SER A 221 20.37 -4.57 -8.29
CA SER A 221 20.17 -4.53 -6.83
C SER A 221 21.34 -4.01 -5.98
N PHE A 222 22.58 -4.00 -6.49
CA PHE A 222 23.71 -3.36 -5.79
C PHE A 222 23.70 -1.85 -6.07
N GLU A 223 23.52 -1.48 -7.34
CA GLU A 223 23.35 -0.07 -7.72
C GLU A 223 22.14 0.57 -7.03
N ASN A 224 21.05 -0.20 -6.79
CA ASN A 224 19.90 0.30 -6.03
C ASN A 224 20.27 0.81 -4.63
N LEU A 225 21.27 0.22 -3.97
CA LEU A 225 21.76 0.71 -2.68
C LEU A 225 22.80 1.82 -2.85
N LEU A 226 23.80 1.57 -3.70
CA LEU A 226 24.94 2.46 -3.93
C LEU A 226 24.50 3.85 -4.40
N PHE A 227 23.60 3.90 -5.39
CA PHE A 227 23.10 5.15 -5.96
C PHE A 227 22.04 5.81 -5.06
N SER A 228 21.25 5.03 -4.31
CA SER A 228 20.33 5.60 -3.30
C SER A 228 21.07 6.30 -2.16
N LEU A 229 22.20 5.75 -1.70
CA LEU A 229 23.08 6.43 -0.73
C LEU A 229 23.64 7.75 -1.29
N CYS A 230 24.02 7.76 -2.56
CA CYS A 230 24.44 8.98 -3.25
C CYS A 230 23.32 10.01 -3.40
N ARG A 231 22.14 9.57 -3.84
CA ARG A 231 20.96 10.42 -4.02
C ARG A 231 20.50 11.03 -2.69
N PHE A 232 20.52 10.26 -1.60
CA PHE A 232 20.32 10.78 -0.25
C PHE A 232 21.36 11.85 0.11
N SER A 233 22.64 11.64 -0.23
CA SER A 233 23.71 12.62 0.04
C SER A 233 23.59 13.91 -0.77
N GLU A 234 23.04 13.88 -1.99
CA GLU A 234 22.68 15.10 -2.73
C GLU A 234 21.58 15.87 -1.99
N LEU A 235 20.49 15.16 -1.65
CA LEU A 235 19.29 15.70 -1.02
C LEU A 235 19.51 16.15 0.44
N SER A 236 20.58 15.69 1.07
CA SER A 236 20.89 15.91 2.49
C SER A 236 22.12 16.80 2.74
N TYR A 237 22.59 17.54 1.72
CA TYR A 237 23.76 18.42 1.79
C TYR A 237 25.06 17.71 2.25
N GLY A 238 25.39 16.56 1.65
CA GLY A 238 26.64 15.83 1.93
C GLY A 238 26.64 14.99 3.21
N ARG A 239 25.48 14.85 3.86
CA ARG A 239 25.21 13.91 4.97
C ARG A 239 24.76 12.54 4.43
N TYR A 240 25.01 11.50 5.21
CA TYR A 240 24.63 10.12 4.89
C TYR A 240 23.65 9.60 5.94
N PRO A 241 22.80 8.60 5.61
CA PRO A 241 21.80 8.13 6.55
C PRO A 241 22.46 7.37 7.70
N LYS A 242 21.95 7.60 8.92
CA LYS A 242 22.23 6.73 10.06
C LYS A 242 21.61 5.36 9.81
N GLN A 243 20.35 5.28 9.40
CA GLN A 243 19.63 4.01 9.15
C GLN A 243 19.37 3.79 7.65
N LEU A 244 19.58 2.58 7.14
CA LEU A 244 19.22 2.17 5.77
C LEU A 244 18.21 1.01 5.81
N SER A 245 16.98 1.26 5.36
CA SER A 245 15.97 0.22 5.14
C SER A 245 15.77 -0.07 3.65
N VAL A 246 15.54 -1.33 3.27
CA VAL A 246 15.41 -1.74 1.86
C VAL A 246 14.18 -2.64 1.68
N VAL A 247 13.22 -2.19 0.87
CA VAL A 247 12.01 -2.94 0.48
C VAL A 247 12.28 -3.70 -0.82
N SER A 248 12.17 -5.02 -0.77
CA SER A 248 12.30 -5.90 -1.94
C SER A 248 11.72 -7.29 -1.69
N PHE A 249 11.53 -8.08 -2.75
CA PHE A 249 11.15 -9.50 -2.69
C PHE A 249 11.95 -10.27 -1.64
N ASN A 250 11.25 -11.04 -0.80
CA ASN A 250 11.81 -11.80 0.32
C ASN A 250 12.92 -12.76 -0.12
N PHE A 251 12.80 -13.40 -1.30
CA PHE A 251 13.84 -14.28 -1.81
C PHE A 251 15.19 -13.56 -2.01
N LYS A 252 15.19 -12.25 -2.29
CA LYS A 252 16.40 -11.43 -2.48
C LYS A 252 17.14 -11.09 -1.17
N ARG A 253 16.57 -11.41 0.01
CA ARG A 253 17.10 -11.05 1.34
C ARG A 253 18.60 -11.33 1.45
N THR A 254 19.02 -12.56 1.16
CA THR A 254 20.40 -13.01 1.33
C THR A 254 21.39 -12.19 0.51
N ARG A 255 21.04 -11.80 -0.72
CA ARG A 255 21.91 -10.93 -1.53
C ARG A 255 22.01 -9.53 -0.95
N PHE A 256 20.91 -8.94 -0.47
CA PHE A 256 20.95 -7.61 0.15
C PHE A 256 21.72 -7.61 1.49
N GLU A 257 21.36 -8.49 2.43
CA GLU A 257 21.94 -8.54 3.78
C GLU A 257 23.38 -9.08 3.82
N ARG A 258 23.72 -10.05 2.96
CA ARG A 258 24.98 -10.81 3.08
C ARG A 258 25.99 -10.56 1.97
N LEU A 259 25.62 -9.84 0.90
CA LEU A 259 26.54 -9.43 -0.17
C LEU A 259 26.55 -7.90 -0.34
N HIS A 260 25.42 -7.28 -0.65
CA HIS A 260 25.39 -5.86 -1.05
C HIS A 260 25.71 -4.90 0.10
N ALA A 261 25.00 -4.98 1.23
CA ALA A 261 25.30 -4.12 2.38
C ALA A 261 26.71 -4.35 2.96
N PRO A 262 27.22 -5.61 3.06
CA PRO A 262 28.62 -5.87 3.41
C PRO A 262 29.65 -5.34 2.41
N ALA A 263 29.39 -5.38 1.10
CA ALA A 263 30.26 -4.79 0.08
C ALA A 263 30.27 -3.26 0.12
N LEU A 264 29.14 -2.64 0.49
CA LEU A 264 29.10 -1.22 0.86
C LEU A 264 29.69 -0.94 2.26
N ARG A 265 30.08 -1.97 3.02
CA ARG A 265 30.53 -1.87 4.43
C ARG A 265 29.53 -1.12 5.32
N PHE A 266 28.24 -1.10 4.96
CA PHE A 266 27.22 -0.39 5.74
C PHE A 266 26.99 -1.14 7.07
N PRO A 267 26.97 -0.49 8.24
CA PRO A 267 26.98 -1.21 9.51
C PRO A 267 25.73 -2.10 9.69
N PRO A 268 25.89 -3.37 10.11
CA PRO A 268 24.79 -4.33 10.11
C PRO A 268 23.68 -3.99 11.09
N HIS A 269 24.00 -3.33 12.21
CA HIS A 269 23.01 -2.82 13.17
C HIS A 269 22.25 -1.58 12.67
N ARG A 270 22.68 -1.00 11.54
CA ARG A 270 22.06 0.17 10.88
C ARG A 270 21.40 -0.18 9.55
N PHE A 271 21.39 -1.46 9.16
CA PHE A 271 20.78 -1.97 7.94
C PHE A 271 19.53 -2.81 8.26
N GLN A 272 18.43 -2.58 7.55
CA GLN A 272 17.19 -3.37 7.70
C GLN A 272 16.63 -3.81 6.34
N PHE A 273 16.58 -5.12 6.09
CA PHE A 273 15.86 -5.66 4.94
C PHE A 273 14.37 -5.86 5.28
N ILE A 274 13.49 -5.21 4.49
CA ILE A 274 12.04 -5.26 4.58
C ILE A 274 11.52 -6.23 3.51
N PRO A 275 11.25 -7.51 3.85
CA PRO A 275 10.82 -8.50 2.88
C PRO A 275 9.41 -8.22 2.36
N GLN A 276 9.21 -8.39 1.06
CA GLN A 276 7.88 -8.49 0.45
C GLN A 276 7.65 -9.91 -0.06
N ASN A 277 6.51 -10.48 0.27
CA ASN A 277 6.10 -11.83 -0.15
C ASN A 277 4.56 -12.01 -0.13
N PRO A 278 3.71 -10.98 -0.39
CA PRO A 278 2.25 -11.09 -0.27
C PRO A 278 1.63 -12.24 -1.08
N LEU A 279 2.23 -12.67 -2.20
CA LEU A 279 1.71 -13.80 -2.98
C LEU A 279 1.74 -15.13 -2.22
N ALA A 280 2.56 -15.29 -1.17
CA ALA A 280 2.55 -16.52 -0.36
C ALA A 280 1.25 -16.71 0.45
N ASN A 281 0.48 -15.63 0.63
CA ASN A 281 -0.86 -15.66 1.23
C ASN A 281 -1.98 -15.59 0.18
N TYR A 282 -1.64 -15.56 -1.12
CA TYR A 282 -2.61 -15.37 -2.20
C TYR A 282 -3.12 -16.72 -2.74
N PRO A 283 -4.43 -17.03 -2.59
CA PRO A 283 -4.97 -18.34 -2.99
C PRO A 283 -4.74 -18.63 -4.47
N ARG A 284 -4.15 -19.79 -4.77
CA ARG A 284 -3.84 -20.25 -6.14
C ARG A 284 -2.96 -19.29 -6.96
N THR A 285 -2.01 -18.59 -6.33
CA THR A 285 -1.00 -17.83 -7.09
C THR A 285 -0.25 -18.71 -8.09
N ARG A 286 0.07 -18.13 -9.24
CA ARG A 286 0.90 -18.70 -10.31
C ARG A 286 2.40 -18.48 -10.07
N PHE A 287 2.80 -17.71 -9.06
CA PHE A 287 4.19 -17.42 -8.76
C PHE A 287 4.95 -18.65 -8.26
N ASN A 288 6.04 -19.01 -8.95
CA ASN A 288 6.85 -20.17 -8.60
C ASN A 288 8.00 -19.80 -7.64
N PHE A 289 7.71 -19.82 -6.34
CA PHE A 289 8.68 -19.53 -5.27
C PHE A 289 9.98 -20.35 -5.36
N ALA A 290 9.89 -21.63 -5.75
CA ALA A 290 11.06 -22.50 -5.87
C ALA A 290 11.97 -22.07 -7.03
N ARG A 291 11.39 -21.78 -8.20
CA ARG A 291 12.11 -21.24 -9.37
C ARG A 291 12.71 -19.86 -9.07
N ALA A 292 12.00 -19.02 -8.33
CA ALA A 292 12.51 -17.71 -7.91
C ALA A 292 13.72 -17.84 -6.96
N ALA A 293 13.66 -18.75 -5.97
CA ALA A 293 14.77 -19.03 -5.07
C ALA A 293 15.98 -19.63 -5.81
N GLN A 294 15.76 -20.51 -6.79
CA GLN A 294 16.82 -21.07 -7.64
C GLN A 294 17.49 -20.00 -8.52
N GLY A 295 16.69 -19.12 -9.16
CA GLY A 295 17.21 -17.99 -9.94
C GLY A 295 17.99 -16.97 -9.10
N GLU A 296 17.59 -16.79 -7.84
CA GLU A 296 18.34 -15.99 -6.88
C GLU A 296 19.66 -16.64 -6.48
N ALA A 297 19.69 -17.95 -6.20
CA ALA A 297 20.93 -18.69 -5.92
C ALA A 297 21.94 -18.58 -7.07
N ASN A 298 21.47 -18.72 -8.31
CA ASN A 298 22.28 -18.51 -9.52
C ASN A 298 22.81 -17.07 -9.64
N THR A 299 22.15 -16.07 -9.05
CA THR A 299 22.60 -14.67 -9.04
C THR A 299 23.49 -14.34 -7.82
N ILE A 300 23.35 -15.06 -6.71
CA ILE A 300 24.22 -14.95 -5.52
C ILE A 300 25.65 -15.38 -5.81
N LEU A 301 25.84 -16.43 -6.64
CA LEU A 301 27.17 -16.98 -6.95
C LEU A 301 28.11 -15.97 -7.65
N PRO A 302 27.69 -15.22 -8.68
CA PRO A 302 28.48 -14.12 -9.24
C PRO A 302 28.85 -13.02 -8.22
N PHE A 303 27.87 -12.50 -7.47
CA PHE A 303 28.11 -11.41 -6.50
C PHE A 303 29.00 -11.81 -5.30
N ARG A 304 29.22 -13.11 -5.05
CA ARG A 304 30.24 -13.59 -4.10
C ARG A 304 31.67 -13.46 -4.63
N ARG A 305 31.87 -13.48 -5.94
CA ARG A 305 33.18 -13.40 -6.61
C ARG A 305 33.51 -11.98 -7.07
N ASP A 306 32.49 -11.22 -7.44
CA ASP A 306 32.56 -9.84 -7.90
C ASP A 306 31.50 -9.01 -7.15
N PRO A 307 31.78 -8.58 -5.90
CA PRO A 307 30.81 -7.88 -5.06
C PRO A 307 30.37 -6.53 -5.61
N TYR A 308 31.21 -5.92 -6.45
CA TYR A 308 30.99 -4.61 -7.07
C TYR A 308 30.43 -4.72 -8.49
N ALA A 309 30.26 -5.93 -9.04
CA ALA A 309 29.73 -6.20 -10.38
C ALA A 309 30.52 -5.48 -11.52
N CYS A 310 31.85 -5.49 -11.40
CA CYS A 310 32.79 -4.87 -12.33
C CYS A 310 33.29 -5.78 -13.46
N PHE A 311 33.05 -7.10 -13.38
CA PHE A 311 33.68 -8.12 -14.22
C PHE A 311 32.67 -9.09 -14.85
N SER A 312 33.18 -9.91 -15.78
CA SER A 312 32.49 -11.03 -16.42
C SER A 312 31.03 -10.72 -16.78
N ASP A 313 30.08 -11.58 -16.40
CA ASP A 313 28.68 -11.46 -16.83
C ASP A 313 27.90 -10.39 -16.08
N LEU A 314 28.35 -9.96 -14.89
CA LEU A 314 27.75 -8.82 -14.19
C LEU A 314 28.04 -7.51 -14.93
N LYS A 315 29.28 -7.30 -15.40
CA LYS A 315 29.64 -6.16 -16.26
C LYS A 315 28.84 -6.15 -17.56
N LYS A 316 28.73 -7.31 -18.24
CA LYS A 316 27.91 -7.46 -19.46
C LYS A 316 26.45 -7.09 -19.19
N LYS A 317 25.87 -7.63 -18.12
CA LYS A 317 24.48 -7.43 -17.69
C LYS A 317 24.17 -5.98 -17.26
N ARG A 318 25.15 -5.24 -16.75
CA ARG A 318 25.03 -3.78 -16.56
C ARG A 318 25.05 -3.02 -17.88
N LYS A 319 26.00 -3.33 -18.77
CA LYS A 319 26.08 -2.68 -20.09
C LYS A 319 24.81 -2.91 -20.93
N SER A 320 24.23 -4.12 -20.89
CA SER A 320 22.98 -4.42 -21.58
C SER A 320 21.72 -3.84 -20.92
N ARG A 321 21.85 -3.19 -19.76
CA ARG A 321 20.78 -2.51 -19.02
C ARG A 321 20.93 -0.99 -19.04
N ASP A 322 21.74 -0.48 -19.97
CA ASP A 322 21.83 0.93 -20.29
C ASP A 322 21.52 1.18 -21.80
N PRO A 323 20.31 0.80 -22.27
CA PRO A 323 19.92 0.93 -23.68
C PRO A 323 19.76 2.39 -24.15
N PHE A 324 19.70 3.35 -23.21
CA PHE A 324 19.58 4.79 -23.49
C PHE A 324 20.86 5.58 -23.17
N HIS A 325 21.98 4.88 -22.91
CA HIS A 325 23.31 5.46 -22.67
C HIS A 325 23.31 6.61 -21.63
N ARG A 326 22.68 6.35 -20.48
CA ARG A 326 22.47 7.30 -19.38
C ARG A 326 23.74 7.46 -18.55
N SER A 327 24.43 8.59 -18.71
CA SER A 327 25.50 9.03 -17.82
C SER A 327 25.02 9.07 -16.36
N VAL A 328 25.62 8.25 -15.50
CA VAL A 328 25.34 8.22 -14.06
C VAL A 328 25.88 9.52 -13.42
N PRO A 329 25.08 10.28 -12.64
CA PRO A 329 25.46 11.61 -12.17
C PRO A 329 26.36 11.61 -10.92
N TYR A 330 26.59 10.44 -10.32
CA TYR A 330 27.25 10.30 -9.01
C TYR A 330 28.77 10.17 -9.12
N GLY A 331 29.48 10.77 -8.16
CA GLY A 331 30.94 10.67 -8.02
C GLY A 331 31.71 11.90 -8.52
N GLY A 332 31.04 12.90 -9.07
CA GLY A 332 31.64 14.20 -9.38
C GLY A 332 31.91 15.04 -8.11
N PRO A 333 32.68 16.15 -8.21
CA PRO A 333 32.95 17.02 -7.07
C PRO A 333 31.68 17.56 -6.38
N SER A 334 30.63 17.80 -7.17
CA SER A 334 29.31 18.31 -6.75
C SER A 334 28.29 17.24 -6.36
N SER A 335 28.54 15.94 -6.62
CA SER A 335 27.59 14.86 -6.30
C SER A 335 28.29 13.62 -5.75
N CYS A 336 27.91 13.21 -4.54
CA CYS A 336 28.40 12.00 -3.88
C CYS A 336 29.94 11.88 -3.73
N SER A 337 30.65 13.01 -3.70
CA SER A 337 32.13 13.06 -3.71
C SER A 337 32.81 12.20 -2.63
N LYS A 338 32.23 12.14 -1.41
CA LYS A 338 32.73 11.27 -0.31
C LYS A 338 32.64 9.76 -0.59
N MET A 339 31.88 9.33 -1.59
CA MET A 339 31.83 7.94 -2.09
C MET A 339 32.41 7.79 -3.51
N ALA A 340 32.94 8.84 -4.14
CA ALA A 340 33.56 8.73 -5.47
C ALA A 340 34.62 7.61 -5.56
N PRO A 341 35.48 7.38 -4.54
CA PRO A 341 36.40 6.23 -4.53
C PRO A 341 35.75 4.85 -4.34
N LEU A 342 34.51 4.77 -3.85
CA LEU A 342 33.73 3.53 -3.75
C LEU A 342 32.96 3.27 -5.05
N LEU A 343 32.44 4.32 -5.70
CA LEU A 343 31.77 4.25 -7.00
C LEU A 343 32.70 3.74 -8.13
N SER A 344 34.00 3.98 -8.00
CA SER A 344 35.04 3.47 -8.92
C SER A 344 35.76 2.22 -8.42
N HIS A 345 35.43 1.69 -7.23
CA HIS A 345 36.12 0.52 -6.67
C HIS A 345 35.67 -0.78 -7.34
N CYS A 346 36.65 -1.60 -7.71
CA CYS A 346 36.45 -2.91 -8.33
C CYS A 346 37.45 -3.92 -7.76
N GLY A 347 36.98 -5.16 -7.53
CA GLY A 347 37.82 -6.27 -7.08
C GLY A 347 37.03 -7.27 -6.23
N PRO A 348 37.61 -8.45 -5.91
CA PRO A 348 37.00 -9.41 -5.00
C PRO A 348 37.05 -8.96 -3.53
N HIS A 349 37.99 -8.07 -3.19
CA HIS A 349 38.15 -7.53 -1.84
C HIS A 349 37.23 -6.31 -1.61
N TYR A 350 36.63 -6.23 -0.43
CA TYR A 350 35.80 -5.08 -0.07
C TYR A 350 36.64 -3.80 0.07
N TYR A 351 36.03 -2.67 -0.29
CA TYR A 351 36.60 -1.34 -0.11
C TYR A 351 36.93 -1.05 1.36
N ASN A 352 37.95 -0.22 1.61
CA ASN A 352 38.41 0.08 2.97
C ASN A 352 37.32 0.84 3.76
N ALA A 353 36.87 0.23 4.86
CA ALA A 353 35.84 0.75 5.73
C ALA A 353 36.15 2.17 6.25
N SER A 354 37.39 2.47 6.65
CA SER A 354 37.74 3.75 7.28
C SER A 354 37.68 4.96 6.35
N LYS A 355 37.55 4.73 5.04
CA LYS A 355 37.41 5.77 4.01
C LYS A 355 35.95 6.10 3.68
N LEU A 356 34.96 5.49 4.35
CA LEU A 356 33.54 5.63 4.02
C LEU A 356 32.79 6.59 4.97
N PRO A 357 31.73 7.27 4.50
CA PRO A 357 31.05 8.31 5.29
C PRO A 357 30.43 7.82 6.61
N TRP A 358 30.10 6.53 6.70
CA TRP A 358 29.51 5.88 7.87
C TRP A 358 30.54 5.25 8.81
N ALA A 359 31.85 5.40 8.57
CA ALA A 359 32.90 4.73 9.34
C ALA A 359 33.05 5.22 10.79
N ALA A 360 32.68 6.48 11.07
CA ALA A 360 32.86 7.16 12.35
C ALA A 360 31.52 7.63 12.95
N THR A 361 30.47 6.81 12.81
CA THR A 361 29.07 7.10 13.20
C THR A 361 28.31 5.84 13.60
#